data_AF-A0A967EFN3-F1
#
_entry.id   AF-A0A967EFN3-F1
#
_cell.length_a   1.000
_cell.length_b   1.000
_cell.length_c   1.000
_cell.angle_alpha   90.00
_cell.angle_beta   90.00
_cell.angle_gamma   90.00
#
_symmetry.space_group_name_H-M   'P 1'
#
loop_
_entity.id
_entity.type
_entity.pdbx_description
1 polymer ?
#
loop_
_entity_poly.entity_id
_entity_poly.type
_entity_poly.pdbx_seq_one_letter_code
_entity_poly.pdbx_strand_id
1 'polypeptide(L)'
;DYRDLDSDNDLVPDNNEGNDFNFDGIPDQAFTGTDTDGDGLDDGYEGSDVDDGFDVNDEIDDPANDLPDTDGTEDVNYRDLDDDGDGIDTPDEDADGDGDPTNDDSNGDGIPDYLDPKQDIDSEIRVTQIVTPNGDGKNDFLWIENVDRALNNTLRIYNRWGVLVYDGSNYNNQNNVFDGRSKGRSTVSASDYLPAGVYFYIFEYNLEGQARTTENDYLYISK
;
A
#
# COMPACT_ATOMS: atom_id res chain seq x y z
N ASP A 1 7.85 -12.91 -29.12
CA ASP A 1 8.41 -14.10 -28.42
C ASP A 1 9.91 -14.02 -28.35
N TYR A 2 10.79 -14.87 -28.90
CA TYR A 2 12.24 -14.77 -28.55
C TYR A 2 12.98 -13.45 -28.94
N ARG A 3 12.28 -12.50 -29.56
CA ARG A 3 12.80 -11.17 -29.93
C ARG A 3 12.00 -10.02 -29.33
N ASP A 4 10.89 -10.31 -28.65
CA ASP A 4 10.36 -9.33 -27.71
C ASP A 4 11.35 -9.26 -26.55
N LEU A 5 11.44 -8.07 -25.98
CA LEU A 5 12.22 -7.79 -24.79
C LEU A 5 11.31 -7.30 -23.66
N ASP A 6 10.00 -7.47 -23.85
CA ASP A 6 8.85 -6.91 -23.13
C ASP A 6 7.61 -7.62 -23.72
N SER A 7 7.18 -8.71 -23.09
CA SER A 7 6.23 -9.67 -23.70
C SER A 7 4.76 -9.27 -23.54
N ASP A 8 4.39 -8.63 -22.43
CA ASP A 8 3.08 -8.04 -22.15
C ASP A 8 2.96 -6.58 -22.65
N ASN A 9 4.07 -5.91 -22.96
CA ASN A 9 4.14 -4.50 -23.39
C ASN A 9 3.79 -3.55 -22.25
N ASP A 10 4.25 -3.85 -21.05
CA ASP A 10 3.95 -3.12 -19.82
C ASP A 10 4.97 -2.01 -19.48
N LEU A 11 5.98 -1.82 -20.34
CA LEU A 11 7.13 -0.90 -20.22
C LEU A 11 8.28 -1.40 -19.33
N VAL A 12 8.13 -2.54 -18.67
CA VAL A 12 9.19 -3.22 -17.96
C VAL A 12 9.83 -4.27 -18.90
N PRO A 13 11.17 -4.37 -18.95
CA PRO A 13 11.79 -5.38 -19.81
C PRO A 13 11.68 -6.79 -19.23
N ASP A 14 11.44 -7.81 -20.07
CA ASP A 14 11.36 -9.24 -19.67
C ASP A 14 12.55 -9.67 -18.77
N ASN A 15 13.73 -9.09 -19.00
CA ASN A 15 14.92 -9.40 -18.20
C ASN A 15 14.81 -8.89 -16.76
N ASN A 16 14.20 -7.72 -16.55
CA ASN A 16 13.95 -7.17 -15.23
C ASN A 16 12.97 -8.07 -14.49
N GLU A 17 11.77 -8.29 -15.03
CA GLU A 17 10.72 -9.07 -14.36
C GLU A 17 11.08 -10.54 -14.21
N GLY A 18 11.67 -11.15 -15.23
CA GLY A 18 12.03 -12.56 -15.19
C GLY A 18 13.21 -12.88 -14.28
N ASN A 19 13.97 -11.88 -13.81
CA ASN A 19 15.21 -12.10 -13.05
C ASN A 19 15.40 -11.17 -11.84
N ASP A 20 14.37 -10.44 -11.41
CA ASP A 20 14.39 -9.69 -10.15
C ASP A 20 13.73 -10.53 -9.04
N PHE A 21 14.53 -11.39 -8.40
CA PHE A 21 14.03 -12.27 -7.33
C PHE A 21 13.92 -11.56 -5.99
N ASN A 22 14.45 -10.34 -5.89
CA ASN A 22 14.53 -9.59 -4.65
C ASN A 22 13.54 -8.40 -4.64
N PHE A 23 12.91 -8.11 -5.78
CA PHE A 23 11.88 -7.11 -6.03
C PHE A 23 12.37 -5.67 -5.75
N ASP A 24 13.62 -5.36 -6.13
CA ASP A 24 14.20 -4.00 -6.02
C ASP A 24 14.20 -3.21 -7.33
N GLY A 25 13.54 -3.72 -8.37
CA GLY A 25 13.42 -3.12 -9.70
C GLY A 25 14.67 -3.31 -10.57
N ILE A 26 15.67 -4.05 -10.08
CA ILE A 26 16.93 -4.30 -10.77
C ILE A 26 17.09 -5.80 -10.97
N PRO A 27 17.33 -6.27 -12.21
CA PRO A 27 17.54 -7.69 -12.43
C PRO A 27 18.80 -8.21 -11.72
N ASP A 28 18.67 -9.34 -11.04
CA ASP A 28 19.77 -10.04 -10.37
C ASP A 28 20.74 -10.66 -11.39
N GLN A 29 20.22 -11.04 -12.56
CA GLN A 29 20.94 -11.68 -13.65
C GLN A 29 20.98 -10.79 -14.89
N ALA A 30 22.09 -10.83 -15.63
CA ALA A 30 22.28 -10.00 -16.81
C ALA A 30 23.18 -10.68 -17.83
N PHE A 31 22.81 -10.55 -19.11
CA PHE A 31 23.57 -11.07 -20.23
C PHE A 31 25.05 -10.64 -20.23
N THR A 32 25.94 -11.63 -20.24
CA THR A 32 27.41 -11.44 -20.21
C THR A 32 28.05 -11.53 -21.59
N GLY A 33 27.40 -12.19 -22.54
CA GLY A 33 27.94 -12.53 -23.87
C GLY A 33 28.90 -13.72 -23.86
N THR A 34 28.92 -14.51 -22.80
CA THR A 34 29.75 -15.71 -22.64
C THR A 34 28.83 -16.91 -22.39
N ASP A 35 29.17 -18.02 -23.03
CA ASP A 35 28.47 -19.31 -22.92
C ASP A 35 29.61 -20.35 -22.79
N THR A 36 29.89 -20.73 -21.54
CA THR A 36 31.10 -21.46 -21.16
C THR A 36 31.03 -22.93 -21.54
N ASP A 37 29.89 -23.59 -21.36
CA ASP A 37 29.69 -25.00 -21.69
C ASP A 37 29.13 -25.24 -23.09
N GLY A 38 28.62 -24.19 -23.75
CA GLY A 38 28.20 -24.18 -25.14
C GLY A 38 26.81 -24.75 -25.36
N ASP A 39 25.94 -24.70 -24.35
CA ASP A 39 24.62 -25.29 -24.41
C ASP A 39 23.56 -24.35 -25.04
N GLY A 40 23.85 -23.05 -25.05
CA GLY A 40 23.03 -21.99 -25.65
C GLY A 40 22.36 -21.06 -24.64
N LEU A 41 22.49 -21.31 -23.33
CA LEU A 41 22.25 -20.35 -22.26
C LEU A 41 23.51 -19.48 -22.06
N ASP A 42 23.35 -18.28 -21.52
CA ASP A 42 24.48 -17.35 -21.28
C ASP A 42 24.88 -17.42 -19.81
N ASP A 43 26.19 -17.37 -19.53
CA ASP A 43 26.80 -17.42 -18.19
C ASP A 43 26.18 -16.44 -17.18
N GLY A 44 25.52 -15.38 -17.65
CA GLY A 44 24.80 -14.43 -16.81
C GLY A 44 23.48 -14.92 -16.22
N TYR A 45 22.90 -15.97 -16.80
CA TYR A 45 21.67 -16.64 -16.39
C TYR A 45 21.93 -18.04 -15.85
N GLU A 46 23.18 -18.49 -15.90
CA GLU A 46 23.64 -19.65 -15.16
C GLU A 46 23.66 -19.34 -13.65
N GLY A 47 23.33 -20.32 -12.85
CA GLY A 47 23.37 -20.27 -11.40
C GLY A 47 24.80 -20.31 -10.86
N SER A 48 25.07 -21.32 -10.04
CA SER A 48 26.36 -21.39 -9.32
C SER A 48 27.49 -22.07 -10.10
N ASP A 49 27.18 -22.81 -11.16
CA ASP A 49 28.13 -23.62 -11.93
C ASP A 49 27.98 -23.40 -13.45
N VAL A 50 28.74 -22.45 -14.00
CA VAL A 50 28.69 -22.08 -15.44
C VAL A 50 29.29 -23.14 -16.40
N ASP A 51 29.71 -24.31 -15.91
CA ASP A 51 30.30 -25.40 -16.72
C ASP A 51 29.70 -26.75 -16.30
N ASP A 52 28.37 -26.78 -16.14
CA ASP A 52 27.66 -27.94 -15.60
C ASP A 52 27.27 -28.97 -16.67
N GLY A 53 27.25 -28.59 -17.96
CA GLY A 53 27.22 -29.54 -19.05
C GLY A 53 26.55 -29.07 -20.33
N PHE A 54 25.30 -29.47 -20.51
CA PHE A 54 24.47 -29.15 -21.67
C PHE A 54 23.04 -29.10 -21.14
N ASP A 55 22.77 -28.13 -20.28
CA ASP A 55 21.51 -27.97 -19.55
C ASP A 55 20.89 -26.58 -19.79
N VAL A 56 20.24 -26.44 -20.95
CA VAL A 56 19.76 -25.16 -21.48
C VAL A 56 18.71 -24.43 -20.63
N ASN A 57 18.23 -25.07 -19.57
CA ASN A 57 17.24 -24.54 -18.65
C ASN A 57 17.81 -24.29 -17.25
N ASP A 58 19.04 -24.75 -16.98
CA ASP A 58 19.72 -24.72 -15.68
C ASP A 58 18.74 -25.02 -14.52
N GLU A 59 18.53 -24.06 -13.60
CA GLU A 59 17.68 -24.26 -12.44
C GLU A 59 16.20 -23.92 -12.67
N ILE A 60 15.81 -23.54 -13.89
CA ILE A 60 14.41 -23.22 -14.27
C ILE A 60 13.75 -24.46 -14.89
N ASP A 61 13.29 -25.37 -14.04
CA ASP A 61 12.60 -26.60 -14.43
C ASP A 61 11.07 -26.45 -14.45
N ASP A 62 10.54 -25.57 -13.60
CA ASP A 62 9.12 -25.26 -13.41
C ASP A 62 8.93 -23.73 -13.38
N PRO A 63 8.84 -23.08 -14.56
CA PRO A 63 8.80 -21.62 -14.65
C PRO A 63 7.76 -20.94 -13.75
N ALA A 64 6.61 -21.59 -13.50
CA ALA A 64 5.56 -21.04 -12.65
C ALA A 64 5.90 -21.01 -11.14
N ASN A 65 6.98 -21.69 -10.72
CA ASN A 65 7.45 -21.68 -9.34
C ASN A 65 8.92 -21.23 -9.22
N ASP A 66 9.66 -21.23 -10.33
CA ASP A 66 11.09 -20.91 -10.37
C ASP A 66 11.36 -19.48 -10.87
N LEU A 67 10.38 -18.80 -11.46
CA LEU A 67 10.49 -17.39 -11.89
C LEU A 67 9.69 -16.46 -10.98
N PRO A 68 9.99 -15.15 -10.97
CA PRO A 68 9.21 -14.16 -10.24
C PRO A 68 7.73 -14.12 -10.65
N ASP A 69 6.87 -14.01 -9.63
CA ASP A 69 5.41 -13.94 -9.68
C ASP A 69 4.98 -13.21 -8.38
N THR A 70 4.76 -11.90 -8.46
CA THR A 70 4.58 -11.03 -7.28
C THR A 70 3.23 -11.27 -6.61
N ASP A 71 2.15 -11.38 -7.38
CA ASP A 71 0.79 -11.51 -6.85
C ASP A 71 0.35 -12.99 -6.66
N GLY A 72 1.07 -13.93 -7.29
CA GLY A 72 0.79 -15.35 -7.26
C GLY A 72 -0.48 -15.74 -8.02
N THR A 73 -0.97 -14.85 -8.88
CA THR A 73 -2.13 -15.03 -9.73
C THR A 73 -1.71 -15.02 -11.20
N GLU A 74 -2.69 -14.97 -12.10
CA GLU A 74 -2.54 -15.08 -13.56
C GLU A 74 -1.32 -15.85 -14.16
N ASP A 75 -0.23 -15.15 -14.52
CA ASP A 75 1.02 -15.69 -15.09
C ASP A 75 2.24 -15.05 -14.37
N VAL A 76 3.45 -15.45 -14.72
CA VAL A 76 4.69 -14.82 -14.20
C VAL A 76 4.84 -13.37 -14.66
N ASN A 77 5.53 -12.53 -13.87
CA ASN A 77 5.61 -11.08 -14.07
C ASN A 77 5.84 -10.64 -15.52
N TYR A 78 6.87 -11.16 -16.21
CA TYR A 78 7.17 -10.79 -17.62
C TYR A 78 6.06 -11.13 -18.65
N ARG A 79 4.92 -11.66 -18.21
CA ARG A 79 3.73 -11.87 -19.04
C ARG A 79 2.45 -11.36 -18.38
N ASP A 80 2.56 -10.69 -17.25
CA ASP A 80 1.47 -10.10 -16.52
C ASP A 80 1.47 -8.58 -16.75
N LEU A 81 0.29 -8.00 -16.90
CA LEU A 81 0.17 -6.55 -17.11
C LEU A 81 -0.02 -5.80 -15.78
N ASP A 82 -0.38 -6.52 -14.72
CA ASP A 82 -0.66 -6.02 -13.37
C ASP A 82 0.15 -6.90 -12.39
N ASP A 83 1.46 -6.67 -12.37
CA ASP A 83 2.46 -7.56 -11.75
C ASP A 83 2.15 -7.90 -10.29
N ASP A 84 1.68 -6.91 -9.52
CA ASP A 84 1.37 -7.07 -8.11
C ASP A 84 -0.12 -7.30 -7.80
N GLY A 85 -0.98 -7.22 -8.82
CA GLY A 85 -2.40 -7.51 -8.72
C GLY A 85 -3.18 -6.53 -7.85
N ASP A 86 -2.73 -5.29 -7.70
CA ASP A 86 -3.45 -4.24 -6.98
C ASP A 86 -4.62 -3.64 -7.78
N GLY A 87 -4.66 -3.92 -9.09
CA GLY A 87 -5.68 -3.48 -10.03
C GLY A 87 -5.34 -2.22 -10.83
N ILE A 88 -4.09 -1.76 -10.79
CA ILE A 88 -3.51 -0.75 -11.67
C ILE A 88 -2.47 -1.45 -12.56
N ASP A 89 -2.65 -1.38 -13.88
CA ASP A 89 -1.69 -1.97 -14.83
C ASP A 89 -0.30 -1.30 -14.64
N THR A 90 0.80 -2.07 -14.68
CA THR A 90 2.20 -1.59 -14.52
C THR A 90 2.54 -0.30 -15.28
N PRO A 91 2.12 -0.10 -16.56
CA PRO A 91 2.40 1.14 -17.29
C PRO A 91 1.77 2.40 -16.68
N ASP A 92 0.68 2.23 -15.93
CA ASP A 92 -0.08 3.32 -15.31
C ASP A 92 0.49 3.70 -13.92
N GLU A 93 1.53 3.00 -13.46
CA GLU A 93 2.22 3.18 -12.17
C GLU A 93 3.49 4.04 -12.29
N ASP A 94 3.57 4.83 -13.36
CA ASP A 94 4.54 5.90 -13.60
C ASP A 94 4.17 7.17 -12.79
N ALA A 95 4.47 7.14 -11.50
CA ALA A 95 4.07 8.16 -10.53
C ALA A 95 4.64 9.55 -10.85
N ASP A 96 5.85 9.61 -11.43
CA ASP A 96 6.51 10.88 -11.77
C ASP A 96 6.28 11.34 -13.23
N GLY A 97 5.81 10.44 -14.09
CA GLY A 97 5.39 10.71 -15.46
C GLY A 97 6.55 10.76 -16.46
N ASP A 98 7.68 10.11 -16.17
CA ASP A 98 8.86 10.05 -17.04
C ASP A 98 8.83 8.87 -18.03
N GLY A 99 7.88 7.96 -17.87
CA GLY A 99 7.65 6.78 -18.71
C GLY A 99 8.53 5.58 -18.34
N ASP A 100 9.04 5.51 -17.11
CA ASP A 100 9.82 4.41 -16.57
C ASP A 100 9.28 3.98 -15.19
N PRO A 101 8.32 3.04 -15.14
CA PRO A 101 7.73 2.58 -13.87
C PRO A 101 8.74 1.83 -12.98
N THR A 102 9.89 1.39 -13.51
CA THR A 102 10.86 0.58 -12.76
C THR A 102 11.56 1.34 -11.62
N ASN A 103 11.44 2.67 -11.59
CA ASN A 103 12.17 3.52 -10.65
C ASN A 103 11.27 4.31 -9.69
N ASP A 104 9.95 4.21 -9.85
CA ASP A 104 8.97 4.87 -9.01
C ASP A 104 8.73 4.07 -7.72
N ASP A 105 8.93 4.72 -6.58
CA ASP A 105 8.73 4.16 -5.24
C ASP A 105 8.01 5.23 -4.41
N SER A 106 6.69 5.22 -4.51
CA SER A 106 5.81 6.24 -3.91
C SER A 106 5.91 6.25 -2.38
N ASN A 107 6.22 5.10 -1.76
CA ASN A 107 6.17 4.91 -0.31
C ASN A 107 7.58 5.00 0.35
N GLY A 108 8.65 4.84 -0.43
CA GLY A 108 10.06 4.93 -0.04
C GLY A 108 10.61 3.69 0.68
N ASP A 109 10.02 2.50 0.49
CA ASP A 109 10.45 1.26 1.14
C ASP A 109 11.45 0.44 0.33
N GLY A 110 11.72 0.86 -0.91
CA GLY A 110 12.70 0.27 -1.81
C GLY A 110 12.14 -0.82 -2.73
N ILE A 111 10.83 -1.04 -2.74
CA ILE A 111 10.14 -1.85 -3.75
C ILE A 111 9.47 -0.87 -4.75
N PRO A 112 9.70 -1.01 -6.06
CA PRO A 112 9.00 -0.20 -7.05
C PRO A 112 7.48 -0.37 -6.98
N ASP A 113 6.76 0.67 -7.36
CA ASP A 113 5.30 0.75 -7.26
C ASP A 113 4.58 -0.39 -7.99
N TYR A 114 5.16 -0.92 -9.09
CA TYR A 114 4.60 -2.05 -9.88
C TYR A 114 4.85 -3.45 -9.29
N LEU A 115 5.66 -3.54 -8.23
CA LEU A 115 5.93 -4.78 -7.48
C LEU A 115 5.41 -4.67 -6.04
N ASP A 116 4.73 -3.57 -5.68
CA ASP A 116 4.24 -3.31 -4.33
C ASP A 116 2.71 -3.33 -4.29
N PRO A 117 2.09 -4.49 -3.99
CA PRO A 117 0.63 -4.64 -3.94
C PRO A 117 -0.01 -3.84 -2.79
N LYS A 118 0.82 -3.14 -2.00
CA LYS A 118 0.39 -2.21 -0.96
C LYS A 118 0.67 -0.77 -1.37
N GLN A 119 0.55 -0.44 -2.66
CA GLN A 119 0.34 0.92 -3.11
C GLN A 119 -0.73 1.58 -2.23
N ASP A 120 -0.30 2.54 -1.42
CA ASP A 120 -1.08 3.10 -0.33
C ASP A 120 -2.23 4.02 -0.83
N ILE A 121 -2.65 3.89 -2.09
CA ILE A 121 -3.51 4.85 -2.77
C ILE A 121 -4.98 4.73 -2.34
N ASP A 122 -5.48 3.55 -1.94
CA ASP A 122 -6.80 3.40 -1.27
C ASP A 122 -6.69 3.17 0.26
N SER A 123 -5.50 3.36 0.82
CA SER A 123 -5.26 3.10 2.25
C SER A 123 -5.28 4.32 3.15
N GLU A 124 -5.47 5.51 2.57
CA GLU A 124 -5.48 6.76 3.31
C GLU A 124 -6.51 6.70 4.45
N ILE A 125 -6.07 7.05 5.66
CA ILE A 125 -6.97 7.25 6.79
C ILE A 125 -7.80 8.49 6.51
N ARG A 126 -9.13 8.36 6.46
CA ARG A 126 -10.02 9.51 6.23
C ARG A 126 -11.06 9.66 7.31
N VAL A 127 -11.01 10.79 8.00
CA VAL A 127 -12.00 11.15 9.02
C VAL A 127 -13.18 11.88 8.38
N THR A 128 -14.39 11.34 8.53
CA THR A 128 -15.61 12.02 8.04
C THR A 128 -15.87 13.34 8.77
N GLN A 129 -16.42 14.33 8.06
CA GLN A 129 -16.62 15.69 8.60
C GLN A 129 -18.01 15.93 9.22
N ILE A 130 -18.84 14.90 9.39
CA ILE A 130 -20.22 15.04 9.90
C ILE A 130 -20.63 13.93 10.87
N VAL A 131 -21.30 14.32 11.96
CA VAL A 131 -21.95 13.41 12.92
C VAL A 131 -23.38 13.88 13.21
N THR A 132 -24.36 13.02 12.93
CA THR A 132 -25.80 13.24 13.09
C THR A 132 -26.42 12.16 13.99
N PRO A 133 -26.26 12.24 15.32
CA PRO A 133 -26.65 11.17 16.23
C PRO A 133 -28.17 11.20 16.50
N ASN A 134 -28.94 10.84 15.48
CA ASN A 134 -30.39 10.89 15.43
C ASN A 134 -31.03 9.48 15.44
N GLY A 135 -30.22 8.42 15.32
CA GLY A 135 -30.63 7.02 15.33
C GLY A 135 -31.20 6.50 14.01
N ASP A 136 -30.90 7.15 12.88
CA ASP A 136 -31.34 6.70 11.56
C ASP A 136 -30.35 5.74 10.86
N GLY A 137 -29.22 5.45 11.51
CA GLY A 137 -28.17 4.57 11.02
C GLY A 137 -27.15 5.25 10.10
N LYS A 138 -27.27 6.56 9.83
CA LYS A 138 -26.36 7.33 8.98
C LYS A 138 -25.64 8.38 9.80
N ASN A 139 -24.31 8.36 9.76
CA ASN A 139 -23.45 9.30 10.48
C ASN A 139 -23.78 9.41 11.99
N ASP A 140 -24.36 8.37 12.59
CA ASP A 140 -24.72 8.38 14.02
C ASP A 140 -23.50 8.46 14.95
N PHE A 141 -22.32 8.14 14.41
CA PHE A 141 -21.01 8.31 15.03
C PHE A 141 -20.00 8.75 13.97
N LEU A 142 -18.83 9.23 14.41
CA LEU A 142 -17.75 9.63 13.52
C LEU A 142 -17.15 8.40 12.83
N TRP A 143 -17.36 8.25 11.53
CA TRP A 143 -16.71 7.19 10.78
C TRP A 143 -15.30 7.63 10.37
N ILE A 144 -14.32 6.74 10.54
CA ILE A 144 -12.94 6.93 10.05
C ILE A 144 -12.64 5.78 9.09
N GLU A 145 -12.46 6.07 7.82
CA GLU A 145 -12.11 5.07 6.80
C GLU A 145 -10.71 4.51 7.09
N ASN A 146 -10.53 3.21 6.83
CA ASN A 146 -9.26 2.47 7.04
C ASN A 146 -8.71 2.49 8.49
N VAL A 147 -9.56 2.77 9.49
CA VAL A 147 -9.12 2.90 10.90
C VAL A 147 -8.50 1.64 11.51
N ASP A 148 -8.73 0.48 10.91
CA ASP A 148 -8.09 -0.78 11.27
C ASP A 148 -6.57 -0.77 11.02
N ARG A 149 -6.10 0.04 10.07
CA ARG A 149 -4.67 0.30 9.82
C ARG A 149 -4.07 1.32 10.79
N ALA A 150 -4.90 2.14 11.44
CA ALA A 150 -4.47 3.17 12.37
C ALA A 150 -4.07 2.59 13.74
N LEU A 151 -2.85 2.07 13.86
CA LEU A 151 -2.31 1.48 15.07
C LEU A 151 -2.06 2.53 16.17
N ASN A 152 -2.21 2.13 17.44
CA ASN A 152 -1.97 2.99 18.61
C ASN A 152 -2.65 4.38 18.51
N ASN A 153 -3.88 4.40 17.98
CA ASN A 153 -4.56 5.64 17.63
C ASN A 153 -5.19 6.35 18.84
N THR A 154 -5.29 7.68 18.74
CA THR A 154 -5.98 8.54 19.70
C THR A 154 -6.78 9.62 18.99
N LEU A 155 -8.04 9.79 19.39
CA LEU A 155 -8.95 10.81 18.88
C LEU A 155 -9.26 11.82 19.98
N ARG A 156 -8.96 13.10 19.72
CA ARG A 156 -9.31 14.22 20.60
C ARG A 156 -10.21 15.19 19.86
N ILE A 157 -11.29 15.63 20.49
CA ILE A 157 -12.22 16.59 19.90
C ILE A 157 -12.34 17.80 20.80
N TYR A 158 -12.26 18.98 20.19
CA TYR A 158 -12.31 20.28 20.83
C TYR A 158 -13.51 21.06 20.31
N ASN A 159 -14.13 21.84 21.18
CA ASN A 159 -15.10 22.83 20.73
C ASN A 159 -14.40 24.06 20.12
N ARG A 160 -15.18 24.98 19.55
CA ARG A 160 -14.69 26.22 18.93
C ARG A 160 -13.86 27.15 19.83
N TRP A 161 -13.85 26.92 21.15
CA TRP A 161 -13.06 27.69 22.12
C TRP A 161 -11.78 26.96 22.55
N GLY A 162 -11.45 25.82 21.90
CA GLY A 162 -10.28 25.01 22.24
C GLY A 162 -10.46 24.16 23.49
N VAL A 163 -11.68 23.98 24.00
CA VAL A 163 -11.94 23.12 25.16
C VAL A 163 -12.11 21.68 24.69
N LEU A 164 -11.32 20.76 25.27
CA LEU A 164 -11.40 19.33 25.04
C LEU A 164 -12.75 18.77 25.52
N VAL A 165 -13.52 18.22 24.59
CA VAL A 165 -14.85 17.63 24.84
C VAL A 165 -14.87 16.10 24.70
N TYR A 166 -13.91 15.52 23.99
CA TYR A 166 -13.74 14.07 23.87
C TYR A 166 -12.25 13.73 23.82
N ASP A 167 -11.88 12.65 24.50
CA ASP A 167 -10.53 12.07 24.50
C ASP A 167 -10.68 10.55 24.51
N GLY A 168 -10.27 9.91 23.42
CA GLY A 168 -10.40 8.47 23.18
C GLY A 168 -9.11 7.88 22.63
N SER A 169 -8.89 6.60 22.91
CA SER A 169 -7.77 5.80 22.38
C SER A 169 -8.32 4.49 21.84
N ASN A 170 -7.64 3.88 20.86
CA ASN A 170 -8.04 2.63 20.19
C ASN A 170 -9.43 2.71 19.52
N TYR A 171 -9.67 3.79 18.79
CA TYR A 171 -10.84 3.98 17.93
C TYR A 171 -10.90 2.89 16.86
N ASN A 172 -12.09 2.34 16.59
CA ASN A 172 -12.20 1.16 15.71
C ASN A 172 -13.52 1.06 14.91
N ASN A 173 -14.35 2.10 14.87
CA ASN A 173 -15.67 2.09 14.21
C ASN A 173 -16.69 1.02 14.68
N GLN A 174 -16.35 0.18 15.66
CA GLN A 174 -17.16 -0.97 16.06
C GLN A 174 -17.75 -0.79 17.45
N ASN A 175 -16.90 -0.91 18.47
CA ASN A 175 -17.30 -0.84 19.88
C ASN A 175 -16.69 0.36 20.61
N ASN A 176 -15.75 1.05 19.97
CA ASN A 176 -15.14 2.25 20.49
C ASN A 176 -15.23 3.37 19.46
N VAL A 177 -16.28 4.18 19.62
CA VAL A 177 -16.66 5.23 18.69
C VAL A 177 -16.95 6.55 19.40
N PHE A 178 -17.04 7.62 18.62
CA PHE A 178 -17.54 8.93 19.04
C PHE A 178 -18.94 9.16 18.46
N ASP A 179 -19.96 9.04 19.30
CA ASP A 179 -21.38 9.16 18.96
C ASP A 179 -21.94 10.58 19.24
N GLY A 180 -21.07 11.60 19.29
CA GLY A 180 -21.47 12.97 19.61
C GLY A 180 -21.62 13.28 21.10
N ARG A 181 -21.34 12.34 22.00
CA ARG A 181 -21.36 12.59 23.47
C ARG A 181 -20.02 13.06 24.01
N SER A 182 -20.09 13.98 24.96
CA SER A 182 -18.91 14.46 25.69
C SER A 182 -18.32 13.36 26.57
N LYS A 183 -16.99 13.19 26.50
CA LYS A 183 -16.16 12.38 27.43
C LYS A 183 -15.05 13.21 28.09
N GLY A 184 -15.18 14.53 28.15
CA GLY A 184 -14.20 15.43 28.77
C GLY A 184 -14.11 15.29 30.30
N ARG A 185 -12.87 15.23 30.83
CA ARG A 185 -12.56 14.94 32.26
C ARG A 185 -13.02 16.00 33.29
N SER A 186 -13.61 17.12 32.89
CA SER A 186 -14.15 18.10 33.86
C SER A 186 -15.20 19.05 33.26
N THR A 187 -16.32 19.18 33.99
CA THR A 187 -17.32 20.27 33.94
C THR A 187 -18.42 20.31 32.86
N VAL A 188 -18.60 19.29 32.04
CA VAL A 188 -19.89 19.05 31.35
C VAL A 188 -20.29 17.63 31.71
N SER A 189 -21.54 17.41 32.10
CA SER A 189 -22.06 16.09 32.50
C SER A 189 -21.50 15.02 31.56
N ALA A 190 -20.56 14.22 32.06
CA ALA A 190 -19.92 13.19 31.26
C ALA A 190 -21.05 12.30 30.70
N SER A 191 -21.15 12.17 29.37
CA SER A 191 -22.20 11.47 28.62
C SER A 191 -23.39 12.29 28.08
N ASP A 192 -23.44 13.62 28.23
CA ASP A 192 -24.41 14.43 27.49
C ASP A 192 -23.98 14.62 26.03
N TYR A 193 -24.96 14.72 25.14
CA TYR A 193 -24.71 15.05 23.74
C TYR A 193 -24.24 16.49 23.60
N LEU A 194 -23.26 16.67 22.74
CA LEU A 194 -22.73 17.98 22.41
C LEU A 194 -23.76 18.80 21.61
N PRO A 195 -23.87 20.11 21.86
CA PRO A 195 -24.72 20.99 21.06
C PRO A 195 -24.36 20.98 19.58
N ALA A 196 -25.34 21.26 18.72
CA ALA A 196 -25.08 21.41 17.29
C ALA A 196 -24.07 22.53 17.00
N GLY A 197 -23.11 22.25 16.13
CA GLY A 197 -22.09 23.22 15.74
C GLY A 197 -20.82 22.60 15.19
N VAL A 198 -19.85 23.48 14.92
CA VAL A 198 -18.51 23.11 14.47
C VAL A 198 -17.60 22.82 15.65
N TYR A 199 -16.90 21.71 15.54
CA TYR A 199 -15.87 21.17 16.42
C TYR A 199 -14.59 20.96 15.60
N PHE A 200 -13.49 20.65 16.28
CA PHE A 200 -12.21 20.35 15.66
C PHE A 200 -11.69 19.05 16.23
N TYR A 201 -11.13 18.18 15.40
CA TYR A 201 -10.52 16.95 15.86
C TYR A 201 -9.00 16.98 15.67
N ILE A 202 -8.32 16.18 16.47
CA ILE A 202 -6.94 15.76 16.27
C ILE A 202 -6.96 14.23 16.36
N PHE A 203 -6.58 13.57 15.28
CA PHE A 203 -6.45 12.12 15.19
C PHE A 203 -4.97 11.78 15.00
N GLU A 204 -4.40 11.08 15.97
CA GLU A 204 -2.99 10.67 15.94
C GLU A 204 -2.91 9.16 15.88
N TYR A 205 -2.10 8.60 14.99
CA TYR A 205 -1.98 7.16 14.79
C TYR A 205 -0.60 6.81 14.24
N ASN A 206 -0.29 5.51 14.20
CA ASN A 206 0.85 4.97 13.50
C ASN A 206 0.33 4.07 12.38
N LEU A 207 0.99 4.07 11.22
CA LEU A 207 0.86 3.01 10.24
C LEU A 207 2.01 2.00 10.43
N GLU A 208 1.88 0.82 9.84
CA GLU A 208 2.96 -0.18 9.85
C GLU A 208 4.21 0.40 9.16
N GLY A 209 5.40 0.19 9.73
CA GLY A 209 6.65 0.72 9.19
C GLY A 209 6.85 2.24 9.31
N GLN A 210 5.80 3.03 9.53
CA GLN A 210 5.86 4.49 9.42
C GLN A 210 5.95 5.24 10.76
N ALA A 211 6.39 6.50 10.68
CA ALA A 211 6.38 7.42 11.82
C ALA A 211 4.94 7.78 12.25
N ARG A 212 4.81 8.34 13.46
CA ARG A 212 3.51 8.77 13.98
C ARG A 212 2.94 9.91 13.14
N THR A 213 1.73 9.73 12.63
CA THR A 213 0.98 10.70 11.83
C THR A 213 -0.05 11.45 12.67
N THR A 214 -0.35 12.69 12.28
CA THR A 214 -1.35 13.54 12.94
C THR A 214 -2.24 14.20 11.90
N GLU A 215 -3.51 13.81 11.88
CA GLU A 215 -4.56 14.47 11.13
C GLU A 215 -5.35 15.41 12.02
N ASN A 216 -5.79 16.53 11.45
CA ASN A 216 -6.64 17.48 12.16
C ASN A 216 -7.46 18.29 11.16
N ASP A 217 -8.74 18.40 11.42
CA ASP A 217 -9.66 19.24 10.65
C ASP A 217 -10.92 19.57 11.49
N TYR A 218 -11.92 20.17 10.86
CA TYR A 218 -13.22 20.43 11.48
C TYR A 218 -14.17 19.23 11.41
N LEU A 219 -15.12 19.21 12.33
CA LEU A 219 -16.22 18.25 12.41
C LEU A 219 -17.52 19.02 12.67
N TYR A 220 -18.57 18.76 11.90
CA TYR A 220 -19.89 19.29 12.18
C TYR A 220 -20.76 18.26 12.92
N ILE A 221 -21.31 18.66 14.07
CA ILE A 221 -22.25 17.85 14.84
C ILE A 221 -23.65 18.47 14.73
N SER A 222 -24.68 17.68 14.40
CA SER A 222 -26.07 18.16 14.33
C SER A 222 -27.03 17.23 15.08
N LYS A 223 -27.04 17.36 16.40
CA LYS A 223 -28.09 16.77 17.22
C LYS A 223 -29.28 17.73 17.40
#